data_AF-A0A0E0BC40-F1
#
_entry.id   AF-A0A0E0BC40-F1
#
_cell.length_a   1.000
_cell.length_b   1.000
_cell.length_c   1.000
_cell.angle_alpha   90.00
_cell.angle_beta   90.00
_cell.angle_gamma   90.00
#
_symmetry.space_group_name_H-M   'P 1'
#
loop_
_entity.id
_entity.type
_entity.pdbx_description
1 polymer ?
#
loop_
_entity_poly.entity_id
_entity_poly.type
_entity_poly.pdbx_seq_one_letter_code
_entity_poly.pdbx_strand_id
1 'polypeptide(L)'
;MTPPSWRAARWRPSRANTALAQRMQPSRPSSVICMAGYEDLEGTEVEAIIKFKKALGLNDIDAANVHMEIAKRIDRNAGVGQQQAFEKLIFVTNLVFRDAYEYLLPWKRLFGVHESQIDDVMRESAKSLYASLLKSIGRGLDIGTLIEVRRSQLAYKLSDEIAAEMFREHAKKLVEENISTALNNLNNRTQVVEEVKSILSFNGMLTVLSNFPGEERFVRGLGPITLGGDSDHEKRVEDLKMLYSAYAMEVLSDGHLNDDKLAALNQLRNIFGLAKYEAEAIITDVKARVFQTY
;
A
#
# COMPACT_ATOMS: atom_id res chain seq x y z
N MET A 1 22.02 57.82 -24.49
CA MET A 1 21.02 56.94 -23.86
C MET A 1 21.65 55.57 -23.71
N THR A 2 22.02 55.24 -22.48
CA THR A 2 22.74 54.01 -22.08
C THR A 2 21.88 53.28 -21.04
N PRO A 3 21.70 51.95 -21.15
CA PRO A 3 20.89 51.20 -20.20
C PRO A 3 21.63 50.93 -18.87
N PRO A 4 20.93 50.75 -17.74
CA PRO A 4 21.57 50.60 -16.43
C PRO A 4 22.13 49.19 -16.22
N SER A 5 23.36 49.14 -15.69
CA SER A 5 24.06 47.94 -15.25
C SER A 5 23.48 47.39 -13.95
N TRP A 6 22.99 46.14 -13.95
CA TRP A 6 22.72 45.40 -12.72
C TRP A 6 23.90 44.46 -12.44
N ARG A 7 24.70 44.80 -11.42
CA ARG A 7 25.80 43.97 -10.94
C ARG A 7 25.25 42.68 -10.32
N ALA A 8 25.76 41.54 -10.78
CA ALA A 8 25.57 40.25 -10.14
C ALA A 8 26.06 40.30 -8.68
N ALA A 9 25.13 40.19 -7.73
CA ALA A 9 25.46 39.96 -6.33
C ALA A 9 26.04 38.54 -6.20
N ARG A 10 27.36 38.47 -6.14
CA ARG A 10 28.12 37.24 -5.91
C ARG A 10 27.82 36.76 -4.48
N TRP A 11 26.91 35.80 -4.34
CA TRP A 11 26.51 35.21 -3.07
C TRP A 11 27.70 34.50 -2.42
N ARG A 12 28.15 34.96 -1.25
CA ARG A 12 29.12 34.27 -0.40
C ARG A 12 28.34 33.53 0.70
N PRO A 13 28.55 32.21 0.89
CA PRO A 13 27.98 31.52 2.03
C PRO A 13 28.47 32.17 3.33
N SER A 14 27.57 32.45 4.27
CA SER A 14 27.99 32.90 5.59
C SER A 14 28.71 31.74 6.30
N ARG A 15 29.73 32.06 7.11
CA ARG A 15 30.43 31.06 7.95
C ARG A 15 29.48 30.27 8.87
N ALA A 16 28.29 30.79 9.16
CA ALA A 16 27.27 30.11 9.95
C ALA A 16 26.67 28.90 9.21
N ASN A 17 26.44 29.00 7.89
CA ASN A 17 25.91 27.88 7.10
C ASN A 17 26.91 26.73 6.96
N THR A 18 28.21 27.05 6.86
CA THR A 18 29.29 26.05 6.83
C THR A 18 29.49 25.39 8.19
N ALA A 19 29.37 26.15 9.29
CA ALA A 19 29.46 25.65 10.65
C ALA A 19 28.25 24.78 11.05
N LEU A 20 27.04 25.08 10.55
CA LEU A 20 25.85 24.24 10.75
C LEU A 20 26.00 22.90 10.01
N ALA A 21 26.49 22.93 8.76
CA ALA A 21 26.78 21.73 7.98
C ALA A 21 27.91 20.87 8.59
N GLN A 22 28.88 21.48 9.27
CA GLN A 22 29.95 20.77 10.01
C GLN A 22 29.50 20.24 11.37
N ARG A 23 28.60 20.93 12.08
CA ARG A 23 27.97 20.43 13.32
C ARG A 23 27.02 19.26 13.09
N MET A 24 26.70 18.94 11.84
CA MET A 24 25.89 17.79 11.47
C MET A 24 26.65 16.44 11.49
N GLN A 25 27.92 16.37 11.92
CA GLN A 25 28.58 15.11 12.29
C GLN A 25 29.39 15.26 13.59
N PRO A 26 29.26 14.38 14.62
CA PRO A 26 28.50 13.14 14.74
C PRO A 26 27.46 13.21 15.87
N SER A 27 26.22 13.58 15.55
CA SER A 27 25.06 13.31 16.41
C SER A 27 23.79 13.21 15.55
N ARG A 28 23.78 12.21 14.66
CA ARG A 28 22.61 11.62 13.97
C ARG A 28 21.63 12.54 13.18
N PRO A 29 22.02 13.56 12.40
CA PRO A 29 21.15 14.11 11.34
C PRO A 29 21.49 13.53 9.96
N SER A 30 22.72 13.01 9.77
CA SER A 30 23.14 12.41 8.51
C SER A 30 22.41 11.10 8.21
N SER A 31 22.03 10.29 9.21
CA SER A 31 21.27 9.06 8.94
C SER A 31 19.79 9.30 8.61
N VAL A 32 19.25 10.46 8.99
CA VAL A 32 17.82 10.79 8.75
C VAL A 32 17.62 11.37 7.36
N ILE A 33 18.66 11.97 6.76
CA ILE A 33 18.55 12.69 5.49
C ILE A 33 19.49 12.14 4.40
N CYS A 34 20.61 11.51 4.76
CA CYS A 34 21.40 10.72 3.81
C CYS A 34 20.84 9.30 3.79
N MET A 35 19.69 9.13 3.13
CA MET A 35 19.32 7.80 2.70
C MET A 35 20.45 7.25 1.84
N ALA A 36 21.07 6.16 2.29
CA ALA A 36 21.82 5.33 1.36
C ALA A 36 20.85 5.04 0.21
N GLY A 37 21.27 5.23 -1.04
CA GLY A 37 20.34 5.24 -2.19
C GLY A 37 19.49 3.98 -2.38
N TYR A 38 19.76 2.93 -1.61
CA TYR A 38 19.06 1.65 -1.62
C TYR A 38 18.07 1.44 -0.45
N GLU A 39 18.11 2.26 0.61
CA GLU A 39 17.18 2.12 1.74
C GLU A 39 15.83 2.76 1.42
N ASP A 40 14.76 1.99 1.57
CA ASP A 40 13.40 2.47 1.36
C ASP A 40 12.95 3.42 2.46
N LEU A 41 12.02 4.31 2.11
CA LEU A 41 11.37 5.17 3.09
C LEU A 41 10.58 4.30 4.07
N GLU A 42 10.71 4.60 5.36
CA GLU A 42 9.97 3.95 6.45
C GLU A 42 8.66 4.69 6.76
N GLY A 43 8.51 5.93 6.29
CA GLY A 43 7.34 6.78 6.53
C GLY A 43 7.44 7.67 7.76
N THR A 44 8.52 7.55 8.54
CA THR A 44 8.75 8.35 9.75
C THR A 44 9.61 9.60 9.51
N GLU A 45 10.21 9.71 8.32
CA GLU A 45 11.20 10.74 7.98
C GLU A 45 10.60 12.13 8.07
N VAL A 46 9.38 12.31 7.55
CA VAL A 46 8.69 13.61 7.54
C VAL A 46 8.49 14.11 8.97
N GLU A 47 8.00 13.27 9.87
CA GLU A 47 7.82 13.65 11.27
C GLU A 47 9.15 13.92 11.98
N ALA A 48 10.17 13.09 11.71
CA ALA A 48 11.49 13.24 12.28
C ALA A 48 12.11 14.58 11.87
N ILE A 49 12.00 14.95 10.59
CA ILE A 49 12.49 16.23 10.05
C ILE A 49 11.70 17.41 10.65
N ILE A 50 10.37 17.31 10.78
CA ILE A 50 9.56 18.36 11.41
C ILE A 50 9.96 18.56 12.88
N LYS A 51 10.13 17.47 13.64
CA LYS A 51 10.57 17.52 15.05
C LYS A 51 11.98 18.12 15.16
N PHE A 52 12.90 17.70 14.28
CA PHE A 52 14.27 18.19 14.23
C PHE A 52 14.35 19.68 13.87
N LYS A 53 13.62 20.12 12.85
CA LYS A 53 13.49 21.53 12.46
C LYS A 53 13.03 22.38 13.64
N LYS A 54 12.00 21.94 14.37
CA LYS A 54 11.49 22.63 15.56
C LYS A 54 12.52 22.69 16.68
N ALA A 55 13.23 21.59 16.96
CA ALA A 55 14.25 21.55 17.99
C ALA A 55 15.44 22.49 17.71
N LEU A 56 15.77 22.71 16.44
CA LEU A 56 16.80 23.65 16.02
C LEU A 56 16.32 25.10 15.89
N GLY A 57 15.00 25.35 16.00
CA GLY A 57 14.43 26.68 15.78
C GLY A 57 14.58 27.20 14.35
N LEU A 58 14.71 26.31 13.36
CA LEU A 58 14.84 26.70 11.95
C LEU A 58 13.48 27.12 11.38
N ASN A 59 13.45 28.22 10.63
CA ASN A 59 12.29 28.57 9.80
C ASN A 59 12.23 27.69 8.54
N ASP A 60 11.11 27.74 7.80
CA ASP A 60 10.92 26.94 6.58
C ASP A 60 11.93 27.25 5.47
N ILE A 61 12.34 28.51 5.34
CA ILE A 61 13.30 28.95 4.31
C ILE A 61 14.67 28.32 4.57
N ASP A 62 15.17 28.40 5.81
CA ASP A 62 16.45 27.84 6.20
C ASP A 62 16.45 26.31 6.09
N ALA A 63 15.35 25.67 6.50
CA ALA A 63 15.19 24.22 6.36
C ALA A 63 15.15 23.77 4.89
N ALA A 64 14.41 24.49 4.02
CA ALA A 64 14.34 24.19 2.60
C ALA A 64 15.71 24.35 1.92
N ASN A 65 16.50 25.35 2.32
CA ASN A 65 17.88 25.52 1.85
C ASN A 65 18.77 24.33 2.20
N VAL A 66 18.59 23.72 3.38
CA VAL A 66 19.31 22.49 3.77
C VAL A 66 18.97 21.35 2.80
N HIS A 67 17.70 21.15 2.45
CA HIS A 67 17.29 20.15 1.46
C HIS A 67 17.95 20.41 0.10
N MET A 68 18.09 21.66 -0.32
CA MET A 68 18.79 22.00 -1.58
C MET A 68 20.29 21.67 -1.54
N GLU A 69 20.95 21.92 -0.41
CA GLU A 69 22.37 21.61 -0.24
C GLU A 69 22.63 20.10 -0.23
N ILE A 70 21.69 19.31 0.28
CA ILE A 70 21.73 17.85 0.18
C ILE A 70 21.51 17.42 -1.27
N ALA A 71 20.50 17.97 -1.95
CA ALA A 71 20.20 17.67 -3.34
C ALA A 71 21.40 17.91 -4.27
N LYS A 72 22.19 18.98 -4.03
CA LYS A 72 23.42 19.28 -4.80
C LYS A 72 24.54 18.25 -4.62
N ARG A 73 24.52 17.48 -3.53
CA ARG A 73 25.54 16.45 -3.23
C ARG A 73 25.17 15.10 -3.83
N ILE A 74 23.91 14.91 -4.23
CA ILE A 74 23.43 13.69 -4.87
C ILE A 74 23.74 13.79 -6.36
N ASP A 75 24.57 12.87 -6.87
CA ASP A 75 24.80 12.77 -8.30
C ASP A 75 23.73 11.91 -8.95
N ARG A 76 22.65 12.54 -9.38
CA ARG A 76 21.50 11.86 -10.01
C ARG A 76 21.85 11.02 -11.24
N ASN A 77 23.01 11.24 -11.86
CA ASN A 77 23.43 10.51 -13.06
C ASN A 77 24.39 9.36 -12.74
N ALA A 78 24.87 9.25 -11.51
CA ALA A 78 25.85 8.22 -11.11
C ALA A 78 25.25 6.81 -11.00
N GLY A 79 23.92 6.67 -11.02
CA GLY A 79 23.22 5.39 -11.05
C GLY A 79 21.85 5.40 -10.37
N VAL A 80 21.14 4.28 -10.48
CA VAL A 80 19.75 4.12 -10.01
C VAL A 80 19.58 4.47 -8.54
N GLY A 81 20.50 4.06 -7.65
CA GLY A 81 20.39 4.37 -6.22
C GLY A 81 20.51 5.87 -5.91
N GLN A 82 21.34 6.62 -6.65
CA GLN A 82 21.44 8.07 -6.48
C GLN A 82 20.21 8.79 -7.04
N GLN A 83 19.67 8.30 -8.16
CA GLN A 83 18.39 8.79 -8.69
C GLN A 83 17.26 8.57 -7.67
N GLN A 84 17.14 7.38 -7.09
CA GLN A 84 16.14 7.08 -6.05
C GLN A 84 16.32 7.94 -4.81
N ALA A 85 17.55 8.17 -4.35
CA ALA A 85 17.83 9.08 -3.24
C ALA A 85 17.34 10.51 -3.53
N PHE A 86 17.55 10.98 -4.76
CA PHE A 86 17.10 12.30 -5.22
C PHE A 86 15.57 12.40 -5.25
N GLU A 87 14.90 11.40 -5.82
CA GLU A 87 13.43 11.33 -5.91
C GLU A 87 12.79 11.29 -4.52
N LYS A 88 13.31 10.46 -3.62
CA LYS A 88 12.80 10.40 -2.25
C LYS A 88 13.02 11.72 -1.50
N LEU A 89 14.13 12.42 -1.74
CA LEU A 89 14.35 13.75 -1.17
C LEU A 89 13.30 14.76 -1.68
N ILE A 90 12.93 14.72 -2.97
CA ILE A 90 11.83 15.53 -3.51
C ILE A 90 10.53 15.24 -2.75
N PHE A 91 10.18 13.96 -2.60
CA PHE A 91 8.98 13.52 -1.89
C PHE A 91 8.92 14.06 -0.46
N VAL A 92 9.97 13.82 0.32
CA VAL A 92 10.05 14.26 1.73
C VAL A 92 10.01 15.79 1.83
N THR A 93 10.70 16.50 0.93
CA THR A 93 10.69 17.97 0.87
C THR A 93 9.26 18.47 0.67
N ASN A 94 8.55 17.92 -0.31
CA ASN A 94 7.18 18.32 -0.61
C ASN A 94 6.23 18.10 0.59
N LEU A 95 6.36 16.97 1.30
CA LEU A 95 5.54 16.68 2.48
C LEU A 95 5.88 17.57 3.68
N VAL A 96 7.16 17.78 3.98
CA VAL A 96 7.61 18.62 5.11
C VAL A 96 7.12 20.07 4.94
N PHE A 97 7.17 20.59 3.71
CA PHE A 97 6.80 21.97 3.39
C PHE A 97 5.37 22.13 2.82
N ARG A 98 4.54 21.09 2.88
CA ARG A 98 3.09 21.14 2.57
C ARG A 98 2.74 21.75 1.20
N ASP A 99 3.43 21.34 0.14
CA ASP A 99 3.22 21.86 -1.24
C ASP A 99 3.44 23.36 -1.43
N ALA A 100 4.09 24.06 -0.49
CA ALA A 100 4.32 25.48 -0.69
C ALA A 100 5.23 25.69 -1.93
N TYR A 101 4.61 26.19 -3.00
CA TYR A 101 5.18 26.31 -4.35
C TYR A 101 6.52 27.07 -4.36
N GLU A 102 6.69 28.02 -3.44
CA GLU A 102 7.93 28.76 -3.23
C GLU A 102 9.15 27.87 -2.95
N TYR A 103 8.97 26.71 -2.31
CA TYR A 103 10.03 25.73 -2.03
C TYR A 103 10.21 24.70 -3.15
N LEU A 104 9.30 24.65 -4.13
CA LEU A 104 9.40 23.82 -5.33
C LEU A 104 10.15 24.53 -6.47
N LEU A 105 10.09 25.87 -6.54
CA LEU A 105 10.80 26.67 -7.54
C LEU A 105 12.31 26.38 -7.66
N PRO A 106 13.07 26.18 -6.56
CA PRO A 106 14.48 25.81 -6.64
C PRO A 106 14.72 24.49 -7.36
N TRP A 107 13.82 23.50 -7.25
CA TRP A 107 13.96 22.22 -7.94
C TRP A 107 13.94 22.37 -9.45
N LYS A 108 13.01 23.18 -9.95
CA LYS A 108 12.92 23.53 -11.38
C LYS A 108 14.13 24.32 -11.86
N ARG A 109 14.54 25.35 -11.10
CA ARG A 109 15.61 26.28 -11.52
C ARG A 109 17.02 25.67 -11.43
N LEU A 110 17.29 24.89 -10.39
CA LEU A 110 18.63 24.38 -10.11
C LEU A 110 18.87 22.99 -10.72
N PHE A 111 17.82 22.17 -10.78
CA PHE A 111 17.95 20.78 -11.23
C PHE A 111 17.15 20.49 -12.50
N GLY A 112 16.34 21.44 -13.01
CA GLY A 112 15.53 21.20 -14.21
C GLY A 112 14.41 20.18 -13.99
N VAL A 113 13.97 19.99 -12.75
CA VAL A 113 12.87 19.08 -12.42
C VAL A 113 11.54 19.76 -12.78
N HIS A 114 10.74 19.10 -13.61
CA HIS A 114 9.43 19.60 -14.04
C HIS A 114 8.32 19.16 -13.09
N GLU A 115 7.20 19.91 -13.05
CA GLU A 115 6.06 19.60 -12.18
C GLU A 115 5.52 18.18 -12.40
N SER A 116 5.43 17.71 -13.65
CA SER A 116 5.01 16.33 -13.95
C SER A 116 5.94 15.27 -13.34
N GLN A 117 7.25 15.53 -13.30
CA GLN A 117 8.21 14.62 -12.66
C GLN A 117 8.04 14.63 -11.15
N ILE A 118 7.71 15.78 -10.55
CA ILE A 118 7.40 15.87 -9.12
C ILE A 118 6.15 15.04 -8.85
N ASP A 119 5.08 15.20 -9.64
CA ASP A 119 3.84 14.45 -9.48
C ASP A 119 4.05 12.93 -9.60
N ASP A 120 4.88 12.50 -10.55
CA ASP A 120 5.24 11.09 -10.72
C ASP A 120 6.02 10.57 -9.51
N VAL A 121 7.04 11.30 -9.05
CA VAL A 121 7.82 10.95 -7.86
C VAL A 121 6.93 10.89 -6.61
N MET A 122 6.00 11.84 -6.47
CA MET A 122 5.05 11.87 -5.36
C MET A 122 4.18 10.62 -5.35
N ARG A 123 3.60 10.28 -6.50
CA ARG A 123 2.72 9.14 -6.65
C ARG A 123 3.44 7.81 -6.41
N GLU A 124 4.60 7.60 -7.03
CA GLU A 124 5.31 6.31 -6.91
C GLU A 124 5.91 6.11 -5.51
N SER A 125 6.42 7.18 -4.87
CA SER A 125 6.90 7.11 -3.48
C SER A 125 5.75 6.80 -2.50
N ALA A 126 4.59 7.45 -2.69
CA ALA A 126 3.41 7.19 -1.87
C ALA A 126 2.87 5.77 -2.04
N LYS A 127 2.84 5.24 -3.28
CA LYS A 127 2.49 3.84 -3.56
C LYS A 127 3.44 2.88 -2.83
N SER A 128 4.76 3.10 -2.91
CA SER A 128 5.74 2.22 -2.26
C SER A 128 5.53 2.16 -0.74
N LEU A 129 5.37 3.31 -0.09
CA LEU A 129 5.08 3.39 1.34
C LEU A 129 3.75 2.73 1.71
N TYR A 130 2.71 2.99 0.93
CA TYR A 130 1.39 2.40 1.15
C TYR A 130 1.42 0.88 1.00
N ALA A 131 2.12 0.35 0.00
CA ALA A 131 2.32 -1.09 -0.19
C ALA A 131 3.03 -1.74 1.02
N SER A 132 3.99 -1.04 1.63
CA SER A 132 4.63 -1.52 2.86
C SER A 132 3.64 -1.60 4.03
N LEU A 133 2.78 -0.59 4.18
CA LEU A 133 1.75 -0.57 5.21
C LEU A 133 0.69 -1.66 5.03
N LEU A 134 0.29 -1.95 3.79
CA LEU A 134 -0.68 -3.01 3.50
C LEU A 134 -0.21 -4.38 4.01
N LYS A 135 1.09 -4.66 4.05
CA LYS A 135 1.64 -5.92 4.59
C LYS A 135 1.30 -6.15 6.06
N SER A 136 0.98 -5.09 6.83
CA SER A 136 0.51 -5.21 8.22
C SER A 136 -0.94 -5.70 8.32
N ILE A 137 -1.72 -5.56 7.24
CA ILE A 137 -3.10 -6.04 7.17
C ILE A 137 -3.08 -7.52 6.82
N GLY A 138 -3.47 -8.35 7.78
CA GLY A 138 -3.70 -9.77 7.59
C GLY A 138 -5.17 -10.14 7.42
N ARG A 139 -5.44 -11.45 7.44
CA ARG A 139 -6.78 -12.05 7.34
C ARG A 139 -7.65 -11.74 8.56
N GLY A 140 -7.04 -11.53 9.73
CA GLY A 140 -7.70 -10.97 10.91
C GLY A 140 -7.70 -9.45 10.79
N LEU A 141 -8.75 -8.89 10.19
CA LEU A 141 -8.86 -7.44 10.02
C LEU A 141 -8.91 -6.75 11.38
N ASP A 142 -7.91 -5.92 11.65
CA ASP A 142 -7.87 -5.06 12.82
C ASP A 142 -8.32 -3.64 12.45
N ILE A 143 -9.38 -3.18 13.10
CA ILE A 143 -9.97 -1.86 12.87
C ILE A 143 -8.96 -0.74 13.13
N GLY A 144 -8.10 -0.90 14.16
CA GLY A 144 -7.05 0.07 14.47
C GLY A 144 -6.08 0.24 13.32
N THR A 145 -5.59 -0.89 12.80
CA THR A 145 -4.68 -0.95 11.65
C THR A 145 -5.33 -0.32 10.40
N LEU A 146 -6.60 -0.61 10.10
CA LEU A 146 -7.30 0.00 8.96
C LEU A 146 -7.38 1.53 9.06
N ILE A 147 -7.60 2.06 10.26
CA ILE A 147 -7.63 3.51 10.50
C ILE A 147 -6.22 4.11 10.33
N GLU A 148 -5.19 3.46 10.84
CA GLU A 148 -3.80 3.94 10.70
C GLU A 148 -3.30 3.92 9.25
N VAL A 149 -3.65 2.88 8.49
CA VAL A 149 -3.34 2.82 7.06
C VAL A 149 -4.06 3.94 6.30
N ARG A 150 -5.32 4.24 6.65
CA ARG A 150 -6.07 5.38 6.08
C ARG A 150 -5.43 6.73 6.42
N ARG A 151 -5.00 6.93 7.67
CA ARG A 151 -4.29 8.15 8.10
C ARG A 151 -3.00 8.35 7.32
N SER A 152 -2.24 7.27 7.16
CA SER A 152 -0.98 7.28 6.42
C SER A 152 -1.19 7.55 4.93
N GLN A 153 -2.21 6.96 4.31
CA GLN A 153 -2.61 7.27 2.93
C GLN A 153 -2.80 8.78 2.72
N LEU A 154 -3.56 9.43 3.61
CA LEU A 154 -3.82 10.87 3.56
C LEU A 154 -2.54 11.68 3.81
N ALA A 155 -1.68 11.26 4.74
CA ALA A 155 -0.40 11.91 5.02
C ALA A 155 0.56 11.87 3.82
N TYR A 156 0.55 10.77 3.05
CA TYR A 156 1.34 10.60 1.83
C TYR A 156 0.69 11.20 0.58
N LYS A 157 -0.53 11.75 0.70
CA LYS A 157 -1.34 12.30 -0.39
C LYS A 157 -1.62 11.30 -1.52
N LEU A 158 -1.73 10.01 -1.18
CA LEU A 158 -2.12 9.00 -2.16
C LEU A 158 -3.62 9.10 -2.45
N SER A 159 -3.99 9.14 -3.73
CA SER A 159 -5.39 9.28 -4.14
C SER A 159 -6.24 8.11 -3.67
N ASP A 160 -7.54 8.37 -3.45
CA ASP A 160 -8.47 7.35 -2.97
C ASP A 160 -8.65 6.20 -3.98
N GLU A 161 -8.56 6.51 -5.27
CA GLU A 161 -8.67 5.54 -6.36
C GLU A 161 -7.50 4.56 -6.35
N ILE A 162 -6.26 5.07 -6.29
CA ILE A 162 -5.05 4.23 -6.28
C ILE A 162 -4.99 3.43 -4.98
N ALA A 163 -5.29 4.05 -3.83
CA ALA A 163 -5.31 3.36 -2.55
C ALA A 163 -6.36 2.23 -2.53
N ALA A 164 -7.53 2.45 -3.14
CA ALA A 164 -8.57 1.45 -3.24
C ALA A 164 -8.16 0.27 -4.11
N GLU A 165 -7.54 0.52 -5.26
CA GLU A 165 -7.03 -0.52 -6.15
C GLU A 165 -5.97 -1.38 -5.45
N MET A 166 -4.95 -0.74 -4.87
CA MET A 166 -3.88 -1.44 -4.15
C MET A 166 -4.39 -2.27 -2.97
N PHE A 167 -5.37 -1.75 -2.21
CA PHE A 167 -5.97 -2.52 -1.12
C PHE A 167 -6.74 -3.75 -1.63
N ARG A 168 -7.52 -3.60 -2.71
CA ARG A 168 -8.24 -4.74 -3.32
C ARG A 168 -7.28 -5.80 -3.83
N GLU A 169 -6.19 -5.42 -4.47
CA GLU A 169 -5.13 -6.35 -4.91
C GLU A 169 -4.51 -7.08 -3.72
N HIS A 170 -4.19 -6.37 -2.64
CA HIS A 170 -3.67 -6.99 -1.41
C HIS A 170 -4.68 -7.97 -0.79
N ALA A 171 -5.94 -7.58 -0.69
CA ALA A 171 -7.01 -8.44 -0.17
C ALA A 171 -7.21 -9.70 -1.02
N LYS A 172 -7.15 -9.59 -2.35
CA LYS A 172 -7.15 -10.74 -3.27
C LYS A 172 -5.97 -11.66 -3.01
N LYS A 173 -4.75 -11.09 -2.91
CA LYS A 173 -3.53 -11.86 -2.64
C LYS A 173 -3.62 -12.66 -1.34
N LEU A 174 -4.18 -12.09 -0.26
CA LEU A 174 -4.38 -12.83 1.00
C LEU A 174 -5.27 -14.07 0.81
N VAL A 175 -6.30 -13.98 -0.02
CA VAL A 175 -7.17 -15.10 -0.36
C VAL A 175 -6.51 -16.10 -1.30
N GLU A 176 -5.71 -15.64 -2.26
CA GLU A 176 -4.88 -16.53 -3.09
C GLU A 176 -3.89 -17.33 -2.23
N GLU A 177 -3.29 -16.72 -1.20
CA GLU A 177 -2.42 -17.42 -0.26
C GLU A 177 -3.17 -18.49 0.55
N ASN A 178 -4.42 -18.25 0.97
CA ASN A 178 -5.28 -19.27 1.57
C ASN A 178 -5.53 -20.41 0.58
N ILE A 179 -5.85 -20.10 -0.67
CA ILE A 179 -6.10 -21.10 -1.74
C ILE A 179 -4.86 -21.95 -1.96
N SER A 180 -3.68 -21.35 -2.14
CA SER A 180 -2.42 -22.08 -2.29
C SER A 180 -2.13 -22.96 -1.06
N THR A 181 -2.41 -22.47 0.15
CA THR A 181 -2.25 -23.25 1.38
C THR A 181 -3.21 -24.43 1.41
N ALA A 182 -4.48 -24.25 1.02
CA ALA A 182 -5.46 -25.32 0.96
C ALA A 182 -5.09 -26.38 -0.08
N LEU A 183 -4.63 -25.97 -1.27
CA LEU A 183 -4.20 -26.88 -2.33
C LEU A 183 -2.98 -27.71 -1.95
N ASN A 184 -2.02 -27.11 -1.22
CA ASN A 184 -0.86 -27.85 -0.71
C ASN A 184 -1.22 -28.88 0.36
N ASN A 185 -2.39 -28.77 0.99
CA ASN A 185 -2.86 -29.64 2.07
C ASN A 185 -4.11 -30.45 1.68
N LEU A 186 -4.32 -30.76 0.38
CA LEU A 186 -5.50 -31.52 -0.10
C LEU A 186 -5.67 -32.90 0.55
N ASN A 187 -4.60 -33.48 1.08
CA ASN A 187 -4.65 -34.74 1.84
C ASN A 187 -5.24 -34.58 3.25
N ASN A 188 -5.32 -33.36 3.78
CA ASN A 188 -5.88 -33.03 5.09
C ASN A 188 -7.16 -32.22 4.92
N ARG A 189 -8.29 -32.93 4.82
CA ARG A 189 -9.60 -32.35 4.57
C ARG A 189 -9.99 -31.27 5.60
N THR A 190 -9.69 -31.49 6.87
CA THR A 190 -9.99 -30.52 7.94
C THR A 190 -9.27 -29.21 7.70
N GLN A 191 -7.99 -29.25 7.32
CA GLN A 191 -7.20 -28.06 7.06
C GLN A 191 -7.70 -27.30 5.82
N VAL A 192 -8.06 -28.01 4.75
CA VAL A 192 -8.68 -27.41 3.55
C VAL A 192 -9.95 -26.63 3.92
N VAL A 193 -10.82 -27.25 4.72
CA VAL A 193 -12.08 -26.64 5.17
C VAL A 193 -11.82 -25.39 6.02
N GLU A 194 -10.86 -25.43 6.95
CA GLU A 194 -10.53 -24.28 7.79
C GLU A 194 -9.96 -23.10 6.98
N GLU A 195 -9.13 -23.36 5.97
CA GLU A 195 -8.66 -22.31 5.05
C GLU A 195 -9.84 -21.68 4.27
N VAL A 196 -10.79 -22.48 3.80
CA VAL A 196 -12.00 -21.97 3.11
C VAL A 196 -12.90 -21.17 4.07
N LYS A 197 -13.06 -21.60 5.32
CA LYS A 197 -13.78 -20.83 6.35
C LYS A 197 -13.08 -19.51 6.64
N SER A 198 -11.74 -19.49 6.67
CA SER A 198 -10.96 -18.26 6.81
C SER A 198 -11.24 -17.28 5.67
N ILE A 199 -11.33 -17.75 4.42
CA ILE A 199 -11.68 -16.92 3.24
C ILE A 199 -13.09 -16.31 3.41
N LEU A 200 -14.08 -17.13 3.80
CA LEU A 200 -15.45 -16.68 4.02
C LEU A 200 -15.56 -15.62 5.12
N SER A 201 -14.90 -15.87 6.26
CA SER A 201 -14.86 -14.94 7.39
C SER A 201 -14.22 -13.61 6.99
N PHE A 202 -13.07 -13.66 6.30
CA PHE A 202 -12.38 -12.47 5.80
C PHE A 202 -13.26 -11.64 4.88
N ASN A 203 -13.86 -12.27 3.86
CA ASN A 203 -14.75 -11.58 2.92
C ASN A 203 -16.03 -11.05 3.59
N GLY A 204 -16.54 -11.76 4.60
CA GLY A 204 -17.64 -11.30 5.43
C GLY A 204 -17.29 -10.02 6.18
N MET A 205 -16.12 -9.96 6.82
CA MET A 205 -15.64 -8.76 7.51
C MET A 205 -15.46 -7.57 6.55
N LEU A 206 -14.90 -7.80 5.36
CA LEU A 206 -14.78 -6.74 4.34
C LEU A 206 -16.14 -6.15 3.96
N THR A 207 -17.15 -7.00 3.81
CA THR A 207 -18.52 -6.60 3.46
C THR A 207 -19.20 -5.84 4.60
N VAL A 208 -19.00 -6.25 5.85
CA VAL A 208 -19.55 -5.53 7.01
C VAL A 208 -18.90 -4.15 7.15
N LEU A 209 -17.57 -4.09 7.04
CA LEU A 209 -16.81 -2.85 7.20
C LEU A 209 -17.10 -1.85 6.07
N SER A 210 -17.35 -2.32 4.85
CA SER A 210 -17.73 -1.45 3.72
C SER A 210 -19.12 -0.82 3.87
N ASN A 211 -19.95 -1.31 4.79
CA ASN A 211 -21.28 -0.77 5.06
C ASN A 211 -21.37 -0.10 6.44
N PHE A 212 -20.24 0.02 7.14
CA PHE A 212 -20.21 0.52 8.51
C PHE A 212 -20.31 2.06 8.56
N PRO A 213 -21.06 2.64 9.50
CA PRO A 213 -21.12 4.10 9.65
C PRO A 213 -19.75 4.73 9.92
N GLY A 214 -19.36 5.70 9.09
CA GLY A 214 -18.06 6.36 9.16
C GLY A 214 -16.95 5.63 8.39
N GLU A 215 -17.32 4.99 7.29
CA GLU A 215 -16.44 4.30 6.34
C GLU A 215 -15.28 5.16 5.83
N GLU A 216 -15.42 6.49 5.83
CA GLU A 216 -14.38 7.43 5.40
C GLU A 216 -13.10 7.36 6.24
N ARG A 217 -13.21 6.81 7.46
CA ARG A 217 -12.11 6.60 8.40
C ARG A 217 -11.32 5.33 8.11
N PHE A 218 -11.86 4.42 7.30
CA PHE A 218 -11.17 3.19 6.93
C PHE A 218 -10.42 3.33 5.61
N VAL A 219 -9.58 2.33 5.34
CA VAL A 219 -8.89 2.20 4.05
C VAL A 219 -9.89 2.22 2.91
N ARG A 220 -9.48 2.81 1.78
CA ARG A 220 -10.29 2.78 0.57
C ARG A 220 -10.25 1.40 -0.06
N GLY A 221 -11.33 1.06 -0.79
CA GLY A 221 -11.44 -0.23 -1.47
C GLY A 221 -12.00 -1.38 -0.63
N LEU A 222 -12.53 -1.10 0.58
CA LEU A 222 -13.30 -2.09 1.33
C LEU A 222 -14.53 -2.54 0.53
N GLY A 223 -14.78 -3.84 0.56
CA GLY A 223 -15.93 -4.45 -0.09
C GLY A 223 -15.69 -5.93 -0.36
N PRO A 224 -16.74 -6.66 -0.77
CA PRO A 224 -16.62 -8.07 -1.11
C PRO A 224 -15.63 -8.25 -2.26
N ILE A 225 -14.78 -9.26 -2.15
CA ILE A 225 -13.83 -9.63 -3.19
C ILE A 225 -14.36 -10.78 -4.05
N THR A 226 -13.96 -10.76 -5.31
CA THR A 226 -14.16 -11.83 -6.27
C THR A 226 -12.86 -12.07 -7.04
N LEU A 227 -12.54 -13.33 -7.27
CA LEU A 227 -11.46 -13.78 -8.13
C LEU A 227 -11.94 -13.99 -9.58
N GLY A 228 -13.25 -13.92 -9.81
CA GLY A 228 -13.84 -14.03 -11.15
C GLY A 228 -13.47 -12.83 -12.01
N GLY A 229 -13.07 -13.09 -13.26
CA GLY A 229 -12.66 -12.07 -14.21
C GLY A 229 -11.17 -11.71 -14.16
N ASP A 230 -10.38 -12.31 -13.26
CA ASP A 230 -8.94 -12.18 -13.26
C ASP A 230 -8.31 -12.96 -14.41
N SER A 231 -7.21 -12.46 -15.00
CA SER A 231 -6.58 -13.06 -16.18
C SER A 231 -6.10 -14.50 -15.97
N ASP A 232 -5.85 -14.89 -14.72
CA ASP A 232 -5.44 -16.24 -14.33
C ASP A 232 -6.59 -17.10 -13.81
N HIS A 233 -7.82 -16.57 -13.75
CA HIS A 233 -8.99 -17.30 -13.23
C HIS A 233 -9.23 -18.60 -13.99
N GLU A 234 -9.19 -18.56 -15.33
CA GLU A 234 -9.40 -19.74 -16.17
C GLU A 234 -8.39 -20.87 -15.87
N LYS A 235 -7.16 -20.53 -15.51
CA LYS A 235 -6.11 -21.52 -15.19
C LYS A 235 -6.34 -22.19 -13.83
N ARG A 236 -7.01 -21.49 -12.90
CA ARG A 236 -7.23 -21.93 -11.51
C ARG A 236 -8.65 -22.42 -11.26
N VAL A 237 -9.55 -22.32 -12.23
CA VAL A 237 -10.97 -22.62 -12.04
C VAL A 237 -11.19 -24.06 -11.54
N GLU A 238 -10.41 -25.02 -12.00
CA GLU A 238 -10.52 -26.41 -11.55
C GLU A 238 -10.08 -26.57 -10.10
N ASP A 239 -9.01 -25.88 -9.69
CA ASP A 239 -8.56 -25.84 -8.30
C ASP A 239 -9.62 -25.24 -7.38
N LEU A 240 -10.27 -24.15 -7.82
CA LEU A 240 -11.36 -23.52 -7.08
C LEU A 240 -12.58 -24.44 -6.98
N LYS A 241 -12.90 -25.20 -8.03
CA LYS A 241 -13.98 -26.21 -8.01
C LYS A 241 -13.65 -27.34 -7.02
N MET A 242 -12.40 -27.79 -6.95
CA MET A 242 -11.98 -28.80 -5.97
C MET A 242 -12.16 -28.30 -4.53
N LEU A 243 -11.72 -27.08 -4.22
CA LEU A 243 -11.90 -26.48 -2.89
C LEU A 243 -13.37 -26.25 -2.53
N TYR A 244 -14.16 -25.79 -3.52
CA TYR A 244 -15.61 -25.62 -3.36
C TYR A 244 -16.30 -26.95 -3.06
N SER A 245 -15.93 -28.01 -3.78
CA SER A 245 -16.44 -29.37 -3.55
C SER A 245 -16.07 -29.90 -2.16
N ALA A 246 -14.80 -29.73 -1.76
CA ALA A 246 -14.33 -30.15 -0.43
C ALA A 246 -15.12 -29.48 0.71
N TYR A 247 -15.36 -28.17 0.60
CA TYR A 247 -16.17 -27.42 1.56
C TYR A 247 -17.66 -27.82 1.51
N ALA A 248 -18.22 -28.00 0.31
CA ALA A 248 -19.61 -28.44 0.15
C ALA A 248 -19.85 -29.81 0.81
N MET A 249 -18.90 -30.76 0.68
CA MET A 249 -19.04 -32.06 1.34
C MET A 249 -19.01 -31.97 2.86
N GLU A 250 -18.20 -31.07 3.44
CA GLU A 250 -18.20 -30.83 4.88
C GLU A 250 -19.54 -30.25 5.34
N VAL A 251 -19.99 -29.20 4.65
CA VAL A 251 -21.24 -28.49 4.96
C VAL A 251 -22.47 -29.41 4.86
N LEU A 252 -22.44 -30.38 3.94
CA LEU A 252 -23.51 -31.33 3.68
C LEU A 252 -23.32 -32.69 4.36
N SER A 253 -22.33 -32.83 5.25
CA SER A 253 -22.02 -34.11 5.92
C SER A 253 -23.19 -34.68 6.75
N ASP A 254 -24.05 -33.81 7.28
CA ASP A 254 -25.27 -34.16 8.01
C ASP A 254 -26.50 -34.40 7.10
N GLY A 255 -26.33 -34.34 5.77
CA GLY A 255 -27.39 -34.55 4.79
C GLY A 255 -28.38 -33.40 4.63
N HIS A 256 -28.24 -32.31 5.41
CA HIS A 256 -29.20 -31.20 5.43
C HIS A 256 -28.59 -29.89 4.92
N LEU A 257 -29.25 -29.29 3.93
CA LEU A 257 -28.94 -27.95 3.42
C LEU A 257 -29.95 -26.96 3.99
N ASN A 258 -29.54 -26.17 4.98
CA ASN A 258 -30.32 -25.06 5.51
C ASN A 258 -29.92 -23.72 4.83
N ASP A 259 -30.64 -22.65 5.14
CA ASP A 259 -30.45 -21.34 4.51
C ASP A 259 -29.06 -20.74 4.81
N ASP A 260 -28.54 -20.91 6.03
CA ASP A 260 -27.21 -20.40 6.42
C ASP A 260 -26.08 -21.09 5.63
N LYS A 261 -26.16 -22.41 5.48
CA LYS A 261 -25.21 -23.19 4.69
C LYS A 261 -25.28 -22.82 3.21
N LEU A 262 -26.49 -22.61 2.69
CA LEU A 262 -26.70 -22.15 1.33
C LEU A 262 -26.14 -20.73 1.11
N ALA A 263 -26.28 -19.84 2.10
CA ALA A 263 -25.70 -18.50 2.07
C ALA A 263 -24.16 -18.56 2.02
N ALA A 264 -23.54 -19.40 2.87
CA ALA A 264 -22.10 -19.58 2.87
C ALA A 264 -21.56 -20.16 1.54
N LEU A 265 -22.26 -21.15 0.96
CA LEU A 265 -21.91 -21.71 -0.35
C LEU A 265 -22.07 -20.69 -1.48
N ASN A 266 -23.13 -19.87 -1.45
CA ASN A 266 -23.32 -18.79 -2.43
C ASN A 266 -22.25 -17.70 -2.29
N GLN A 267 -21.85 -17.37 -1.06
CA GLN A 267 -20.77 -16.42 -0.82
C GLN A 267 -19.45 -16.99 -1.36
N LEU A 268 -19.14 -18.26 -1.09
CA LEU A 268 -17.93 -18.92 -1.60
C LEU A 268 -17.92 -18.96 -3.13
N ARG A 269 -19.06 -19.30 -3.75
CA ARG A 269 -19.24 -19.26 -5.21
C ARG A 269 -18.90 -17.89 -5.78
N ASN A 270 -19.40 -16.83 -5.15
CA ASN A 270 -19.16 -15.46 -5.60
C ASN A 270 -17.69 -15.06 -5.45
N ILE A 271 -17.04 -15.44 -4.34
CA ILE A 271 -15.60 -15.18 -4.12
C ILE A 271 -14.76 -15.91 -5.18
N PHE A 272 -15.06 -17.17 -5.44
CA PHE A 272 -14.34 -17.97 -6.44
C PHE A 272 -14.71 -17.62 -7.88
N GLY A 273 -15.73 -16.79 -8.10
CA GLY A 273 -16.20 -16.46 -9.45
C GLY A 273 -16.74 -17.66 -10.24
N LEU A 274 -17.30 -18.65 -9.55
CA LEU A 274 -17.87 -19.84 -10.20
C LEU A 274 -19.24 -19.52 -10.80
N ALA A 275 -19.53 -20.09 -11.96
CA ALA A 275 -20.85 -19.93 -12.56
C ALA A 275 -21.91 -20.69 -11.74
N LYS A 276 -23.14 -20.17 -11.75
CA LYS A 276 -24.25 -20.74 -10.97
C LYS A 276 -24.48 -22.23 -11.27
N TYR A 277 -24.50 -22.61 -12.55
CA TYR A 277 -24.72 -23.98 -12.98
C TYR A 277 -23.60 -24.94 -12.54
N GLU A 278 -22.35 -24.46 -12.50
CA GLU A 278 -21.20 -25.26 -12.05
C GLU A 278 -21.29 -25.56 -10.56
N ALA A 279 -21.58 -24.53 -9.77
CA ALA A 279 -21.74 -24.66 -8.33
C ALA A 279 -22.92 -25.59 -7.97
N GLU A 280 -24.03 -25.49 -8.69
CA GLU A 280 -25.21 -26.36 -8.51
C GLU A 280 -24.93 -27.82 -8.90
N ALA A 281 -24.18 -28.05 -9.98
CA ALA A 281 -23.73 -29.37 -10.38
C ALA A 281 -22.85 -30.02 -9.30
N ILE A 282 -21.89 -29.27 -8.74
CA ILE A 282 -21.03 -29.76 -7.66
C ILE A 282 -21.84 -30.09 -6.40
N ILE A 283 -22.76 -29.22 -5.98
CA ILE A 283 -23.63 -29.49 -4.82
C ILE A 283 -24.45 -30.77 -5.04
N THR A 284 -24.97 -30.98 -6.25
CA THR A 284 -25.79 -32.16 -6.58
C THR A 284 -24.97 -33.45 -6.53
N ASP A 285 -23.77 -33.44 -7.12
CA ASP A 285 -22.82 -34.56 -7.06
C ASP A 285 -22.39 -34.88 -5.62
N VAL A 286 -22.07 -33.86 -4.83
CA VAL A 286 -21.74 -34.00 -3.40
C VAL A 286 -22.89 -34.63 -2.61
N LYS A 287 -24.13 -34.16 -2.81
CA LYS A 287 -25.32 -34.75 -2.18
C LYS A 287 -25.43 -36.24 -2.52
N ALA A 288 -25.33 -36.60 -3.80
CA ALA A 288 -25.41 -37.98 -4.24
C ALA A 288 -24.36 -38.88 -3.55
N ARG A 289 -23.12 -38.39 -3.40
CA ARG A 289 -22.05 -39.13 -2.70
C ARG A 289 -22.35 -39.30 -1.20
N VAL A 290 -22.80 -38.25 -0.52
CA VAL A 290 -23.16 -38.33 0.91
C VAL A 290 -24.32 -39.33 1.11
N PHE A 291 -25.36 -39.28 0.27
CA PHE A 291 -26.50 -40.20 0.37
C PHE A 291 -26.19 -41.66 0.00
N GLN A 292 -25.15 -41.93 -0.79
CA GLN A 292 -24.68 -43.30 -1.07
C GLN A 292 -23.85 -43.91 0.07
N THR A 293 -23.42 -43.10 1.04
CA THR A 293 -22.58 -43.54 2.17
C THR A 293 -23.42 -43.91 3.41
N TYR A 294 -24.74 -43.72 3.36
CA TYR A 294 -25.74 -44.13 4.34
C TYR A 294 -26.62 -45.26 3.79
#